data_AF-A0A9C8NVG0-F1
#
_entry.id   AF-A0A9C8NVG0-F1
#
_cell.length_a   1.000
_cell.length_b   1.000
_cell.length_c   1.000
_cell.angle_alpha   90.00
_cell.angle_beta   90.00
_cell.angle_gamma   90.00
#
_symmetry.space_group_name_H-M   'P 1'
#
loop_
_entity.id
_entity.type
_entity.pdbx_description
1 polymer ?
#
loop_
_entity_poly.entity_id
_entity_poly.type
_entity_poly.pdbx_seq_one_letter_code
_entity_poly.pdbx_strand_id
1 'polypeptide(L)'
;MIGRRVYHGGKLSGVISEFTNNGSLVLSTSAVSGFGSGSYYRIGDDDERNNVHFSEAGEPESFPLDDDGNYTNVITGQEDGDKLTGGMPLGSYLYLLKESHIYRLTTAGDPRRDAGIALVAERGCLNQRCWCRVEGMAFLMDRAGVYVFRGTQTEAVSPPVQDFFRGRINWSRSKWFHAEASADEETVRFFVALDDDLWAKSALCYNYRLKQWNEDEYPFWMGASATAPLGSERRLIAGADETVVLMNEGVLDGLAPYDSLREDSLPTGLSETVRGTVTGASTTTIRDGDADFSFGNWHASPTSVGAPVTVIDSNGDHQTQRIASISGSTITVQNDWSTTPNVGDTYQIG
;
A
#
# COMPACT_ATOMS: atom_id res chain seq x y z
N MET A 1 -8.15 -19.82 -28.64
CA MET A 1 -7.68 -18.41 -28.43
C MET A 1 -8.35 -17.39 -29.37
N ILE A 2 -8.61 -17.70 -30.65
CA ILE A 2 -9.51 -16.89 -31.52
C ILE A 2 -10.91 -16.87 -30.89
N GLY A 3 -11.61 -15.76 -30.97
CA GLY A 3 -12.93 -15.57 -30.35
C GLY A 3 -12.91 -15.07 -28.91
N ARG A 4 -11.73 -14.98 -28.27
CA ARG A 4 -11.61 -14.45 -26.90
C ARG A 4 -11.60 -12.93 -26.85
N ARG A 5 -12.14 -12.37 -25.76
CA ARG A 5 -12.13 -10.93 -25.47
C ARG A 5 -10.78 -10.45 -24.98
N VAL A 6 -10.38 -9.26 -25.43
CA VAL A 6 -9.19 -8.53 -24.98
C VAL A 6 -9.62 -7.29 -24.21
N TYR A 7 -9.05 -7.09 -23.03
CA TYR A 7 -9.31 -5.96 -22.16
C TYR A 7 -8.04 -5.11 -22.00
N HIS A 8 -8.18 -3.79 -22.05
CA HIS A 8 -7.12 -2.82 -21.83
C HIS A 8 -7.59 -1.81 -20.77
N GLY A 9 -6.78 -1.59 -19.74
CA GLY A 9 -7.18 -0.74 -18.61
C GLY A 9 -8.48 -1.19 -17.93
N GLY A 10 -8.80 -2.48 -17.97
CA GLY A 10 -10.04 -3.05 -17.44
C GLY A 10 -11.29 -2.88 -18.31
N LYS A 11 -11.17 -2.28 -19.50
CA LYS A 11 -12.29 -2.12 -20.45
C LYS A 11 -12.14 -3.06 -21.64
N LEU A 12 -13.26 -3.61 -22.10
CA LEU A 12 -13.29 -4.45 -23.30
C LEU A 12 -12.78 -3.65 -24.50
N SER A 13 -11.73 -4.15 -25.14
CA SER A 13 -11.09 -3.54 -26.31
C SER A 13 -11.52 -4.21 -27.60
N GLY A 14 -11.87 -5.48 -27.56
CA GLY A 14 -12.39 -6.21 -28.72
C GLY A 14 -12.30 -7.71 -28.55
N VAL A 15 -12.62 -8.45 -29.61
CA VAL A 15 -12.54 -9.91 -29.66
C VAL A 15 -11.47 -10.31 -30.67
N ILE A 16 -10.63 -11.29 -30.36
CA ILE A 16 -9.57 -11.76 -31.25
C ILE A 16 -10.22 -12.42 -32.48
N SER A 17 -9.99 -11.86 -33.67
CA SER A 17 -10.45 -12.42 -34.94
C SER A 17 -9.41 -13.33 -35.60
N GLU A 18 -8.12 -13.00 -35.46
CA GLU A 18 -7.04 -13.70 -36.14
C GLU A 18 -5.71 -13.55 -35.41
N PHE A 19 -4.81 -14.52 -35.56
CA PHE A 19 -3.39 -14.41 -35.21
C PHE A 19 -2.59 -14.35 -36.50
N THR A 20 -1.95 -13.22 -36.77
CA THR A 20 -1.20 -13.03 -38.02
C THR A 20 0.19 -13.67 -37.94
N ASN A 21 0.83 -13.64 -36.76
CA ASN A 21 2.21 -14.06 -36.56
C ASN A 21 2.56 -14.08 -35.07
N ASN A 22 3.76 -14.57 -34.75
CA ASN A 22 4.26 -14.67 -33.38
C ASN A 22 4.41 -13.26 -32.78
N GLY A 23 3.50 -12.88 -31.88
CA GLY A 23 3.46 -11.56 -31.24
C GLY A 23 2.44 -10.57 -31.82
N SER A 24 1.54 -10.98 -32.73
CA SER A 24 0.46 -10.08 -33.19
C SER A 24 -0.88 -10.79 -33.34
N LEU A 25 -1.93 -10.11 -32.91
CA LEU A 25 -3.32 -10.52 -32.98
C LEU A 25 -4.16 -9.40 -33.60
N VAL A 26 -5.23 -9.77 -34.30
CA VAL A 26 -6.20 -8.85 -34.89
C VAL A 26 -7.48 -8.92 -34.09
N LEU A 27 -8.09 -7.76 -33.82
CA LEU A 27 -9.39 -7.67 -33.14
C LEU A 27 -10.51 -7.45 -34.17
N SER A 28 -11.64 -8.15 -34.01
CA SER A 28 -12.83 -8.05 -34.87
C SER A 28 -13.53 -6.68 -34.81
N THR A 29 -13.29 -5.93 -33.73
CA THR A 29 -13.76 -4.56 -33.52
C THR A 29 -12.56 -3.65 -33.32
N SER A 30 -12.63 -2.41 -33.80
CA SER A 30 -11.57 -1.42 -33.60
C SER A 30 -11.20 -1.33 -32.12
N ALA A 31 -9.94 -1.61 -31.78
CA ALA A 31 -9.44 -1.51 -30.42
C ALA A 31 -9.69 -0.09 -29.89
N VAL A 32 -10.09 0.03 -28.63
CA VAL A 32 -10.08 1.33 -27.94
C VAL A 32 -8.66 1.89 -28.07
N SER A 33 -8.53 3.14 -28.54
CA SER A 33 -7.24 3.81 -28.67
C SER A 33 -6.45 3.75 -27.36
N GLY A 34 -5.14 3.46 -27.41
CA GLY A 34 -4.27 3.51 -26.22
C GLY A 34 -3.41 2.28 -25.94
N PHE A 35 -3.38 1.29 -26.84
CA PHE A 35 -2.35 0.25 -26.79
C PHE A 35 -0.99 0.85 -27.17
N GLY A 36 -0.20 1.21 -26.15
CA GLY A 36 1.19 1.60 -26.29
C GLY A 36 2.14 0.45 -25.95
N SER A 37 3.43 0.64 -26.24
CA SER A 37 4.45 -0.28 -25.75
C SER A 37 4.42 -0.34 -24.22
N GLY A 38 4.38 -1.55 -23.65
CA GLY A 38 4.30 -1.76 -22.21
C GLY A 38 2.90 -1.61 -21.59
N SER A 39 1.86 -1.36 -22.39
CA SER A 39 0.49 -1.33 -21.89
C SER A 39 0.03 -2.71 -21.39
N TYR A 40 -0.50 -2.76 -20.17
CA TYR A 40 -1.10 -3.98 -19.62
C TYR A 40 -2.42 -4.30 -20.32
N TYR A 41 -2.56 -5.54 -20.78
CA TYR A 41 -3.79 -6.08 -21.32
C TYR A 41 -4.12 -7.44 -20.69
N ARG A 42 -5.39 -7.85 -20.77
CA ARG A 42 -5.88 -9.17 -20.38
C ARG A 42 -6.59 -9.80 -21.57
N ILE A 43 -6.41 -11.11 -21.76
CA ILE A 43 -7.20 -11.91 -22.70
C ILE A 43 -7.99 -12.92 -21.86
N GLY A 44 -9.28 -13.09 -22.14
CA GLY A 44 -10.15 -14.02 -21.43
C GLY A 44 -11.51 -13.40 -21.16
N ASP A 45 -12.54 -14.21 -21.07
CA ASP A 45 -13.92 -13.72 -20.99
C ASP A 45 -14.29 -13.26 -19.56
N ASP A 46 -15.44 -12.59 -19.41
CA ASP A 46 -15.85 -12.02 -18.12
C ASP A 46 -16.28 -13.09 -17.10
N ASP A 47 -16.77 -14.22 -17.60
CA ASP A 47 -17.09 -15.45 -16.88
C ASP A 47 -15.85 -16.21 -16.38
N GLU A 48 -14.66 -15.89 -16.89
CA GLU A 48 -13.40 -16.49 -16.41
C GLU A 48 -12.78 -15.71 -15.24
N ARG A 49 -13.44 -14.68 -14.71
CA ARG A 49 -12.90 -13.84 -13.62
C ARG A 49 -12.75 -14.58 -12.28
N ASN A 50 -13.56 -15.62 -12.05
CA ASN A 50 -13.50 -16.43 -10.83
C ASN A 50 -12.69 -17.71 -10.99
N ASN A 51 -12.06 -17.92 -12.15
CA ASN A 51 -11.21 -19.08 -12.39
C ASN A 51 -9.88 -18.94 -11.63
N VAL A 52 -9.51 -20.02 -10.95
CA VAL A 52 -8.20 -20.15 -10.30
C VAL A 52 -7.33 -21.02 -11.19
N HIS A 53 -6.31 -20.40 -11.77
CA HIS A 53 -5.29 -21.08 -12.56
C HIS A 53 -4.11 -21.46 -11.66
N PHE A 54 -3.58 -22.67 -11.83
CA PHE A 54 -2.43 -23.13 -11.07
C PHE A 54 -1.39 -23.82 -11.97
N SER A 55 -0.12 -23.66 -11.60
CA SER A 55 0.99 -24.23 -12.35
C SER A 55 1.17 -25.72 -12.05
N GLU A 56 2.00 -26.40 -12.85
CA GLU A 56 2.43 -27.75 -12.51
C GLU A 56 3.40 -27.76 -11.31
N ALA A 57 3.47 -28.90 -10.62
CA ALA A 57 4.31 -29.06 -9.45
C ALA A 57 5.79 -29.05 -9.86
N GLY A 58 6.55 -28.09 -9.32
CA GLY A 58 7.97 -27.91 -9.64
C GLY A 58 8.23 -27.02 -10.86
N GLU A 59 7.19 -26.59 -11.58
CA GLU A 59 7.29 -25.78 -12.78
C GLU A 59 6.37 -24.54 -12.67
N PRO A 60 6.76 -23.50 -11.91
CA PRO A 60 5.91 -22.33 -11.67
C PRO A 60 5.53 -21.55 -12.94
N GLU A 61 6.34 -21.68 -14.00
CA GLU A 61 6.10 -21.11 -15.33
C GLU A 61 5.15 -21.95 -16.21
N SER A 62 4.85 -23.19 -15.82
CA SER A 62 4.08 -24.13 -16.63
C SER A 62 2.58 -23.93 -16.41
N PHE A 63 1.92 -23.35 -17.42
CA PHE A 63 0.47 -23.21 -17.49
C PHE A 63 -0.04 -24.03 -18.68
N PRO A 64 -0.28 -25.35 -18.49
CA PRO A 64 -0.57 -26.25 -19.60
C PRO A 64 -1.89 -25.88 -20.29
N LEU A 65 -1.85 -25.94 -21.62
CA LEU A 65 -2.99 -25.73 -22.50
C LEU A 65 -3.41 -27.07 -23.12
N ASP A 66 -4.70 -27.25 -23.40
CA ASP A 66 -5.20 -28.32 -24.25
C ASP A 66 -4.96 -28.00 -25.74
N ASP A 67 -5.29 -28.95 -26.63
CA ASP A 67 -5.15 -28.80 -28.08
C ASP A 67 -5.96 -27.61 -28.65
N ASP A 68 -7.01 -27.17 -27.94
CA ASP A 68 -7.86 -26.03 -28.28
C ASP A 68 -7.33 -24.68 -27.70
N GLY A 69 -6.23 -24.73 -26.94
CA GLY A 69 -5.59 -23.59 -26.33
C GLY A 69 -6.28 -23.07 -25.06
N ASN A 70 -7.03 -23.92 -24.36
CA ASN A 70 -7.62 -23.63 -23.05
C ASN A 70 -6.73 -24.16 -21.92
N TYR A 71 -6.72 -23.44 -20.80
CA TYR A 71 -5.99 -23.88 -19.63
C TYR A 71 -6.58 -25.17 -19.07
N THR A 72 -5.75 -26.17 -18.81
CA THR A 72 -6.18 -27.45 -18.26
C THR A 72 -6.16 -27.47 -16.73
N ASN A 73 -5.31 -26.65 -16.11
CA ASN A 73 -5.21 -26.49 -14.67
C ASN A 73 -6.07 -25.30 -14.21
N VAL A 74 -7.39 -25.51 -14.21
CA VAL A 74 -8.37 -24.49 -13.81
C VAL A 74 -9.33 -25.06 -12.79
N ILE A 75 -9.58 -24.28 -11.74
CA ILE A 75 -10.68 -24.51 -10.81
C ILE A 75 -11.67 -23.36 -11.01
N THR A 76 -12.88 -23.69 -11.47
CA THR A 76 -13.93 -22.70 -11.66
C THR A 76 -14.50 -22.31 -10.30
N GLY A 77 -14.35 -21.04 -9.94
CA GLY A 77 -14.97 -20.46 -8.76
C GLY A 77 -16.49 -20.46 -8.85
N GLN A 78 -17.16 -20.17 -7.73
CA GLN A 78 -18.61 -19.98 -7.74
C GLN A 78 -18.99 -18.72 -8.53
N GLU A 79 -20.02 -18.80 -9.37
CA GLU A 79 -20.56 -17.69 -10.15
C GLU A 79 -21.72 -17.02 -9.38
N ASP A 80 -21.37 -16.24 -8.37
CA ASP A 80 -22.26 -15.53 -7.44
C ASP A 80 -22.41 -14.04 -7.78
N GLY A 81 -21.82 -13.58 -8.88
CA GLY A 81 -21.75 -12.16 -9.25
C GLY A 81 -20.70 -11.34 -8.49
N ASP A 82 -19.93 -11.98 -7.61
CA ASP A 82 -18.81 -11.40 -6.87
C ASP A 82 -17.48 -11.72 -7.57
N LYS A 83 -16.47 -10.89 -7.35
CA LYS A 83 -15.18 -10.96 -8.04
C LYS A 83 -14.10 -11.47 -7.12
N LEU A 84 -13.29 -12.41 -7.62
CA LEU A 84 -12.08 -12.85 -6.95
C LEU A 84 -11.09 -11.69 -6.78
N THR A 85 -10.67 -11.43 -5.54
CA THR A 85 -9.73 -10.37 -5.17
C THR A 85 -8.36 -10.91 -4.75
N GLY A 86 -8.27 -12.17 -4.32
CA GLY A 86 -6.99 -12.79 -3.98
C GLY A 86 -7.11 -14.18 -3.35
N GLY A 87 -5.98 -14.71 -2.91
CA GLY A 87 -5.89 -15.95 -2.14
C GLY A 87 -5.26 -15.70 -0.77
N MET A 88 -5.77 -16.37 0.25
CA MET A 88 -5.30 -16.26 1.63
C MET A 88 -5.00 -17.64 2.20
N PRO A 89 -3.73 -17.99 2.41
CA PRO A 89 -3.37 -19.20 3.15
C PRO A 89 -3.63 -18.99 4.64
N LEU A 90 -4.47 -19.84 5.24
CA LEU A 90 -4.74 -19.80 6.68
C LEU A 90 -4.95 -21.23 7.23
N GLY A 91 -4.17 -21.57 8.26
CA GLY A 91 -4.13 -22.94 8.76
C GLY A 91 -3.64 -23.90 7.66
N SER A 92 -4.43 -24.95 7.39
CA SER A 92 -4.14 -25.96 6.38
C SER A 92 -4.85 -25.75 5.05
N TYR A 93 -5.56 -24.64 4.89
CA TYR A 93 -6.41 -24.38 3.72
C TYR A 93 -6.00 -23.12 2.97
N LEU A 94 -6.29 -23.11 1.68
CA LEU A 94 -6.30 -21.90 0.87
C LEU A 94 -7.73 -21.35 0.85
N TYR A 95 -7.89 -20.09 1.21
CA TYR A 95 -9.15 -19.37 1.08
C TYR A 95 -9.09 -18.48 -0.16
N LEU A 96 -10.13 -18.55 -0.98
CA LEU A 96 -10.35 -17.68 -2.13
C LEU A 96 -11.14 -16.47 -1.63
N LEU A 97 -10.53 -15.29 -1.72
CA LEU A 97 -11.11 -14.03 -1.29
C LEU A 97 -11.85 -13.40 -2.47
N LYS A 98 -13.08 -12.98 -2.24
CA LYS A 98 -13.85 -12.11 -3.14
C LYS A 98 -14.16 -10.77 -2.49
N GLU A 99 -14.81 -9.83 -3.18
CA GLU A 99 -15.13 -8.51 -2.62
C GLU A 99 -16.11 -8.62 -1.43
N SER A 100 -17.04 -9.58 -1.46
CA SER A 100 -18.08 -9.77 -0.44
C SER A 100 -18.13 -11.17 0.19
N HIS A 101 -17.42 -12.16 -0.37
CA HIS A 101 -17.44 -13.54 0.12
C HIS A 101 -16.04 -14.12 0.32
N ILE A 102 -15.93 -15.10 1.22
CA ILE A 102 -14.75 -15.97 1.33
C ILE A 102 -15.19 -17.41 1.07
N TYR A 103 -14.47 -18.05 0.16
CA TYR A 103 -14.61 -19.46 -0.13
C TYR A 103 -13.39 -20.22 0.35
N ARG A 104 -13.59 -21.44 0.87
CA ARG A 104 -12.50 -22.36 1.20
C ARG A 104 -12.29 -23.32 0.03
N LEU A 105 -11.05 -23.43 -0.42
CA LEU A 105 -10.62 -24.43 -1.38
C LEU A 105 -10.06 -25.65 -0.64
N THR A 106 -10.55 -26.83 -1.00
CA THR A 106 -10.08 -28.12 -0.49
C THR A 106 -9.76 -29.05 -1.64
N THR A 107 -8.65 -29.78 -1.54
CA THR A 107 -8.23 -30.78 -2.53
C THR A 107 -7.76 -32.02 -1.78
N ALA A 108 -7.98 -33.21 -2.34
CA ALA A 108 -7.54 -34.47 -1.73
C ALA A 108 -6.28 -35.02 -2.42
N GLY A 109 -6.05 -34.65 -3.67
CA GLY A 109 -4.92 -35.06 -4.49
C GLY A 109 -4.77 -34.15 -5.70
N ASP A 110 -5.45 -34.47 -6.80
CA ASP A 110 -5.38 -33.69 -8.05
C ASP A 110 -6.47 -32.59 -8.05
N PRO A 111 -6.09 -31.30 -7.92
CA PRO A 111 -7.05 -30.20 -7.85
C PRO A 111 -7.96 -30.11 -9.10
N ARG A 112 -7.55 -30.66 -10.25
CA ARG A 112 -8.40 -30.69 -11.46
C ARG A 112 -9.64 -31.56 -11.31
N ARG A 113 -9.56 -32.58 -10.45
CA ARG A 113 -10.59 -33.62 -10.33
C ARG A 113 -11.34 -33.57 -9.01
N ASP A 114 -10.69 -33.12 -7.95
CA ASP A 114 -11.22 -33.22 -6.59
C ASP A 114 -11.29 -31.89 -5.83
N ALA A 115 -11.06 -30.76 -6.50
CA ALA A 115 -11.24 -29.46 -5.89
C ALA A 115 -12.70 -29.25 -5.46
N GLY A 116 -12.88 -29.06 -4.15
CA GLY A 116 -14.12 -28.59 -3.55
C GLY A 116 -14.01 -27.12 -3.18
N ILE A 117 -15.02 -26.35 -3.54
CA ILE A 117 -15.15 -24.94 -3.15
C ILE A 117 -16.40 -24.80 -2.28
N ALA A 118 -16.24 -24.31 -1.05
CA ALA A 118 -17.34 -24.10 -0.12
C ALA A 118 -17.34 -22.68 0.43
N LEU A 119 -18.51 -22.03 0.46
CA LEU A 119 -18.66 -20.72 1.09
C LEU A 119 -18.42 -20.85 2.61
N VAL A 120 -17.60 -19.97 3.18
CA VAL A 120 -17.30 -19.98 4.62
C VAL A 120 -17.61 -18.66 5.32
N ALA A 121 -17.68 -17.54 4.59
CA ALA A 121 -18.10 -16.26 5.14
C ALA A 121 -18.75 -15.37 4.08
N GLU A 122 -19.79 -14.63 4.50
CA GLU A 122 -20.45 -13.55 3.76
C GLU A 122 -19.78 -12.19 4.07
N ARG A 123 -18.45 -12.22 4.14
CA ARG A 123 -17.54 -11.06 4.23
C ARG A 123 -16.41 -11.31 3.27
N GLY A 124 -15.84 -10.25 2.69
CA GLY A 124 -14.84 -10.37 1.63
C GLY A 124 -13.52 -9.65 1.96
N CYS A 125 -12.73 -9.39 0.94
CA CYS A 125 -11.51 -8.61 1.05
C CYS A 125 -11.40 -7.68 -0.15
N LEU A 126 -11.02 -6.43 0.10
CA LEU A 126 -10.99 -5.37 -0.90
C LEU A 126 -10.04 -5.69 -2.08
N ASN A 127 -8.86 -6.24 -1.77
CA ASN A 127 -7.85 -6.65 -2.73
C ASN A 127 -6.91 -7.69 -2.07
N GLN A 128 -6.00 -8.29 -2.84
CA GLN A 128 -5.07 -9.33 -2.36
C GLN A 128 -4.09 -8.88 -1.27
N ARG A 129 -3.95 -7.57 -1.04
CA ARG A 129 -3.04 -6.95 -0.07
C ARG A 129 -3.76 -6.45 1.19
N CYS A 130 -5.09 -6.36 1.17
CA CYS A 130 -5.89 -5.84 2.30
C CYS A 130 -6.17 -6.91 3.37
N TRP A 131 -5.23 -7.80 3.61
CA TRP A 131 -5.28 -8.76 4.70
C TRP A 131 -3.88 -9.09 5.20
N CYS A 132 -3.78 -9.49 6.46
CA CYS A 132 -2.55 -10.02 7.05
C CYS A 132 -2.87 -11.09 8.08
N ARG A 133 -1.86 -11.91 8.43
CA ARG A 133 -2.03 -13.03 9.37
C ARG A 133 -1.33 -12.73 10.70
N VAL A 134 -2.05 -12.97 11.80
CA VAL A 134 -1.54 -12.85 13.18
C VAL A 134 -2.04 -14.04 13.99
N GLU A 135 -1.13 -14.78 14.64
CA GLU A 135 -1.45 -15.86 15.58
C GLU A 135 -2.48 -16.89 15.08
N GLY A 136 -2.46 -17.22 13.79
CA GLY A 136 -3.39 -18.20 13.20
C GLY A 136 -4.78 -17.63 12.88
N MET A 137 -4.97 -16.33 13.06
CA MET A 137 -6.11 -15.55 12.59
C MET A 137 -5.70 -14.70 11.39
N ALA A 138 -6.66 -14.28 10.58
CA ALA A 138 -6.45 -13.27 9.56
C ALA A 138 -7.25 -12.01 9.90
N PHE A 139 -6.62 -10.86 9.71
CA PHE A 139 -7.27 -9.56 9.75
C PHE A 139 -7.49 -9.13 8.32
N LEU A 140 -8.73 -8.80 7.94
CA LEU A 140 -9.10 -8.41 6.58
C LEU A 140 -9.87 -7.10 6.59
N MET A 141 -9.79 -6.37 5.49
CA MET A 141 -10.56 -5.18 5.25
C MET A 141 -11.43 -5.34 4.00
N ASP A 142 -12.72 -5.07 4.16
CA ASP A 142 -13.68 -4.92 3.07
C ASP A 142 -14.35 -3.53 3.12
N ARG A 143 -15.36 -3.31 2.27
CA ARG A 143 -16.11 -2.04 2.25
C ARG A 143 -16.91 -1.78 3.52
N ALA A 144 -17.29 -2.82 4.26
CA ALA A 144 -18.06 -2.66 5.49
C ALA A 144 -17.15 -2.31 6.68
N GLY A 145 -15.90 -2.75 6.66
CA GLY A 145 -14.97 -2.49 7.76
C GLY A 145 -13.81 -3.47 7.82
N VAL A 146 -13.08 -3.39 8.93
CA VAL A 146 -12.05 -4.35 9.30
C VAL A 146 -12.66 -5.42 10.22
N TYR A 147 -12.31 -6.68 9.95
CA TYR A 147 -12.79 -7.82 10.71
C TYR A 147 -11.71 -8.90 10.84
N VAL A 148 -11.89 -9.75 11.85
CA VAL A 148 -11.06 -10.92 12.10
C VAL A 148 -11.73 -12.15 11.52
N PHE A 149 -10.97 -12.98 10.82
CA PHE A 149 -11.39 -14.27 10.30
C PHE A 149 -10.60 -15.41 10.93
N ARG A 150 -11.33 -16.43 11.40
CA ARG A 150 -10.79 -17.61 12.11
C ARG A 150 -11.06 -18.91 11.35
N GLY A 151 -11.14 -18.86 10.01
CA GLY A 151 -11.38 -20.01 9.14
C GLY A 151 -12.86 -20.32 8.88
N THR A 152 -13.73 -20.10 9.86
CA THR A 152 -15.21 -20.24 9.69
C THR A 152 -16.01 -19.13 10.35
N GLN A 153 -15.39 -18.35 11.23
CA GLN A 153 -16.04 -17.28 11.98
C GLN A 153 -15.44 -15.94 11.58
N THR A 154 -16.31 -14.93 11.50
CA THR A 154 -15.96 -13.53 11.27
C THR A 154 -16.40 -12.67 12.44
N GLU A 155 -15.54 -11.76 12.90
CA GLU A 155 -15.82 -10.82 13.99
C GLU A 155 -15.42 -9.40 13.57
N ALA A 156 -16.35 -8.46 13.59
CA ALA A 156 -16.06 -7.07 13.22
C ALA A 156 -15.26 -6.36 14.33
N VAL A 157 -14.14 -5.74 13.97
CA VAL A 157 -13.29 -4.99 14.91
C VAL A 157 -13.27 -3.49 14.62
N SER A 158 -13.73 -3.06 13.44
CA SER A 158 -13.83 -1.65 13.06
C SER A 158 -15.01 -0.81 13.59
N PRO A 159 -15.99 -1.28 14.40
CA PRO A 159 -17.04 -0.38 14.90
C PRO A 159 -16.53 0.94 15.53
N PRO A 160 -15.40 0.98 16.27
CA PRO A 160 -14.86 2.22 16.82
C PRO A 160 -14.33 3.21 15.76
N VAL A 161 -13.94 2.73 14.58
CA VAL A 161 -13.40 3.55 13.48
C VAL A 161 -14.36 3.59 12.28
N GLN A 162 -15.64 3.29 12.49
CA GLN A 162 -16.60 3.15 11.40
C GLN A 162 -16.83 4.47 10.65
N ASP A 163 -16.57 5.61 11.28
CA ASP A 163 -16.73 6.92 10.66
C ASP A 163 -15.76 7.13 9.48
N PHE A 164 -14.57 6.50 9.52
CA PHE A 164 -13.65 6.48 8.39
C PHE A 164 -14.28 5.75 7.18
N PHE A 165 -14.86 4.58 7.42
CA PHE A 165 -15.48 3.76 6.36
C PHE A 165 -16.72 4.41 5.75
N ARG A 166 -17.44 5.22 6.51
CA ARG A 166 -18.67 5.89 6.06
C ARG A 166 -18.44 7.10 5.16
N GLY A 167 -17.27 7.75 5.23
CA GLY A 167 -17.07 8.98 4.48
C GLY A 167 -15.64 9.45 4.24
N ARG A 168 -14.64 8.98 5.01
CA ARG A 168 -13.25 9.44 4.85
C ARG A 168 -12.42 8.56 3.93
N ILE A 169 -12.68 7.26 3.84
CA ILE A 169 -11.84 6.41 2.97
C ILE A 169 -12.09 6.75 1.49
N ASN A 170 -11.02 7.11 0.78
CA ASN A 170 -11.06 7.33 -0.66
C ASN A 170 -11.07 5.99 -1.42
N TRP A 171 -12.26 5.39 -1.53
CA TRP A 171 -12.44 4.09 -2.17
C TRP A 171 -12.00 4.04 -3.65
N SER A 172 -11.88 5.19 -4.33
CA SER A 172 -11.36 5.24 -5.70
C SER A 172 -9.89 4.81 -5.79
N ARG A 173 -9.15 4.89 -4.68
CA ARG A 173 -7.74 4.51 -4.55
C ARG A 173 -7.51 3.15 -3.91
N SER A 174 -8.58 2.40 -3.66
CA SER A 174 -8.58 1.06 -3.03
C SER A 174 -7.60 0.04 -3.61
N LYS A 175 -7.19 0.19 -4.88
CA LYS A 175 -6.15 -0.65 -5.51
C LYS A 175 -4.79 -0.58 -4.78
N TRP A 176 -4.49 0.55 -4.13
CA TRP A 176 -3.20 0.79 -3.48
C TRP A 176 -3.22 0.48 -1.98
N PHE A 177 -4.38 0.14 -1.43
CA PHE A 177 -4.49 -0.17 -0.01
C PHE A 177 -3.84 -1.51 0.28
N HIS A 178 -3.24 -1.61 1.46
CA HIS A 178 -2.58 -2.83 1.92
C HIS A 178 -2.61 -2.92 3.44
N ALA A 179 -2.39 -4.12 3.95
CA ALA A 179 -2.36 -4.40 5.37
C ALA A 179 -1.04 -5.12 5.72
N GLU A 180 -0.50 -4.81 6.90
CA GLU A 180 0.67 -5.50 7.44
C GLU A 180 0.59 -5.55 8.96
N ALA A 181 1.06 -6.66 9.53
CA ALA A 181 1.09 -6.88 10.96
C ALA A 181 2.53 -6.77 11.49
N SER A 182 2.73 -5.91 12.48
CA SER A 182 3.95 -5.88 13.28
C SER A 182 3.70 -6.69 14.56
N ALA A 183 4.41 -7.82 14.70
CA ALA A 183 4.25 -8.70 15.86
C ALA A 183 4.86 -8.08 17.14
N ASP A 184 5.97 -7.35 16.99
CA ASP A 184 6.70 -6.75 18.11
C ASP A 184 5.88 -5.58 18.72
N GLU A 185 5.11 -4.86 17.90
CA GLU A 185 4.20 -3.79 18.34
C GLU A 185 2.77 -4.25 18.61
N GLU A 186 2.50 -5.53 18.36
CA GLU A 186 1.19 -6.15 18.50
C GLU A 186 0.06 -5.41 17.74
N THR A 187 0.40 -4.87 16.57
CA THR A 187 -0.45 -3.95 15.80
C THR A 187 -0.58 -4.38 14.35
N VAL A 188 -1.81 -4.36 13.85
CA VAL A 188 -2.13 -4.50 12.43
C VAL A 188 -2.41 -3.12 11.84
N ARG A 189 -1.71 -2.77 10.76
CA ARG A 189 -1.89 -1.50 10.06
C ARG A 189 -2.61 -1.73 8.74
N PHE A 190 -3.65 -0.95 8.49
CA PHE A 190 -4.32 -0.87 7.20
C PHE A 190 -4.02 0.48 6.56
N PHE A 191 -3.10 0.49 5.60
CA PHE A 191 -2.73 1.68 4.86
C PHE A 191 -3.82 2.02 3.84
N VAL A 192 -4.38 3.23 3.98
CA VAL A 192 -5.50 3.75 3.21
C VAL A 192 -5.25 5.18 2.76
N ALA A 193 -5.90 5.58 1.67
CA ALA A 193 -6.00 6.98 1.29
C ALA A 193 -7.26 7.56 1.91
N LEU A 194 -7.14 8.70 2.60
CA LEU A 194 -8.27 9.41 3.19
C LEU A 194 -8.62 10.65 2.38
N ASP A 195 -9.90 11.00 2.39
CA ASP A 195 -10.48 12.19 1.81
C ASP A 195 -10.05 12.36 0.34
N ASP A 196 -9.30 13.42 0.00
CA ASP A 196 -8.83 13.69 -1.36
C ASP A 196 -7.45 13.10 -1.69
N ASP A 197 -6.84 12.33 -0.77
CA ASP A 197 -5.51 11.76 -1.02
C ASP A 197 -5.52 10.82 -2.23
N LEU A 198 -4.48 10.97 -3.05
CA LEU A 198 -4.28 10.16 -4.25
C LEU A 198 -3.69 8.78 -3.93
N TRP A 199 -3.06 8.64 -2.76
CA TRP A 199 -2.26 7.48 -2.35
C TRP A 199 -2.41 7.20 -0.86
N ALA A 200 -2.05 6.00 -0.43
CA ALA A 200 -2.20 5.59 0.96
C ALA A 200 -1.13 6.27 1.84
N LYS A 201 -1.50 7.36 2.51
CA LYS A 201 -0.64 8.08 3.46
C LYS A 201 -1.01 7.82 4.92
N SER A 202 -2.25 7.43 5.18
CA SER A 202 -2.73 7.16 6.52
C SER A 202 -2.79 5.66 6.77
N ALA A 203 -2.60 5.22 8.01
CA ALA A 203 -2.84 3.86 8.45
C ALA A 203 -3.85 3.83 9.58
N LEU A 204 -4.87 2.97 9.43
CA LEU A 204 -5.74 2.60 10.53
C LEU A 204 -5.06 1.46 11.30
N CYS A 205 -4.62 1.76 12.52
CA CYS A 205 -3.78 0.88 13.32
C CYS A 205 -4.61 0.22 14.42
N TYR A 206 -4.75 -1.10 14.36
CA TYR A 206 -5.45 -1.89 15.36
C TYR A 206 -4.47 -2.68 16.21
N ASN A 207 -4.35 -2.32 17.48
CA ASN A 207 -3.61 -3.13 18.44
C ASN A 207 -4.47 -4.34 18.83
N TYR A 208 -4.06 -5.54 18.41
CA TYR A 208 -4.88 -6.75 18.53
C TYR A 208 -4.90 -7.34 19.95
N ARG A 209 -4.04 -6.88 20.86
CA ARG A 209 -4.08 -7.24 22.28
C ARG A 209 -4.97 -6.31 23.09
N LEU A 210 -4.70 -5.01 23.00
CA LEU A 210 -5.41 -3.97 23.72
C LEU A 210 -6.80 -3.70 23.15
N LYS A 211 -7.06 -4.15 21.92
CA LYS A 211 -8.31 -3.93 21.17
C LYS A 211 -8.61 -2.44 20.99
N GLN A 212 -7.57 -1.67 20.70
CA GLN A 212 -7.62 -0.23 20.54
C GLN A 212 -7.22 0.16 19.11
N TRP A 213 -7.81 1.26 18.65
CA TRP A 213 -7.54 1.84 17.34
C TRP A 213 -6.81 3.17 17.50
N ASN A 214 -5.79 3.35 16.67
CA ASN A 214 -5.11 4.61 16.44
C ASN A 214 -5.10 4.92 14.93
N GLU A 215 -4.93 6.18 14.59
CA GLU A 215 -4.68 6.65 13.24
C GLU A 215 -3.24 7.14 13.19
N ASP A 216 -2.43 6.56 12.30
CA ASP A 216 -1.09 7.06 11.99
C ASP A 216 -1.16 7.78 10.65
N GLU A 217 -0.58 8.98 10.56
CA GLU A 217 -0.44 9.73 9.31
C GLU A 217 1.05 9.85 8.96
N TYR A 218 1.40 9.54 7.70
CA TYR A 218 2.78 9.58 7.23
C TYR A 218 2.99 10.75 6.27
N PRO A 219 4.17 11.40 6.32
CA PRO A 219 4.48 12.55 5.45
C PRO A 219 4.65 12.16 3.97
N PHE A 220 4.79 10.86 3.67
CA PHE A 220 4.89 10.31 2.33
C PHE A 220 3.90 9.16 2.13
N TRP A 221 3.55 8.91 0.87
CA TRP A 221 2.76 7.74 0.48
C TRP A 221 3.48 6.42 0.80
N MET A 222 2.67 5.42 1.15
CA MET A 222 3.08 4.07 1.50
C MET A 222 2.61 3.11 0.42
N GLY A 223 3.54 2.58 -0.37
CA GLY A 223 3.21 1.74 -1.53
C GLY A 223 3.09 0.25 -1.19
N ALA A 224 3.89 -0.19 -0.22
CA ALA A 224 3.91 -1.55 0.30
C ALA A 224 4.66 -1.57 1.63
N SER A 225 4.42 -2.61 2.42
CA SER A 225 5.14 -2.84 3.67
C SER A 225 5.43 -4.33 3.84
N ALA A 226 6.49 -4.64 4.57
CA ALA A 226 6.86 -6.00 4.92
C ALA A 226 7.62 -6.02 6.24
N THR A 227 7.38 -7.07 7.03
CA THR A 227 8.17 -7.34 8.22
C THR A 227 9.42 -8.14 7.86
N ALA A 228 10.59 -7.63 8.23
CA ALA A 228 11.88 -8.27 7.98
C ALA A 228 12.72 -8.40 9.28
N PRO A 229 13.53 -9.45 9.43
CA PRO A 229 14.47 -9.54 10.54
C PRO A 229 15.59 -8.51 10.35
N LEU A 230 15.74 -7.59 11.30
CA LEU A 230 16.81 -6.60 11.33
C LEU A 230 17.56 -6.75 12.67
N GLY A 231 18.73 -7.37 12.64
CA GLY A 231 19.43 -7.78 13.86
C GLY A 231 18.69 -8.91 14.59
N SER A 232 18.40 -8.71 15.87
CA SER A 232 17.68 -9.67 16.72
C SER A 232 16.15 -9.54 16.69
N GLU A 233 15.63 -8.50 16.04
CA GLU A 233 14.22 -8.12 16.13
C GLU A 233 13.54 -8.12 14.75
N ARG A 234 12.21 -8.18 14.72
CA ARG A 234 11.43 -8.15 13.49
C ARG A 234 10.89 -6.75 13.29
N ARG A 235 11.37 -6.08 12.26
CA ARG A 235 11.02 -4.69 11.99
C ARG A 235 10.11 -4.55 10.81
N LEU A 236 9.17 -3.62 10.93
CA LEU A 236 8.32 -3.22 9.83
C LEU A 236 9.11 -2.25 8.94
N ILE A 237 9.22 -2.63 7.67
CA ILE A 237 9.85 -1.83 6.63
C ILE A 237 8.75 -1.46 5.64
N ALA A 238 8.77 -0.23 5.14
CA ALA A 238 7.82 0.24 4.16
C ALA A 238 8.49 0.90 2.96
N GLY A 239 7.94 0.67 1.78
CA GLY A 239 8.27 1.39 0.56
C GLY A 239 7.56 2.72 0.54
N ALA A 240 8.33 3.78 0.64
CA ALA A 240 7.91 5.18 0.61
C ALA A 240 8.22 5.81 -0.75
N ASP A 241 8.10 7.14 -0.84
CA ASP A 241 8.48 7.90 -2.03
C ASP A 241 9.96 7.75 -2.34
N GLU A 242 10.29 6.98 -3.38
CA GLU A 242 11.65 6.70 -3.87
C GLU A 242 12.63 6.10 -2.84
N THR A 243 12.15 5.78 -1.64
CA THR A 243 12.95 5.33 -0.51
C THR A 243 12.28 4.17 0.21
N VAL A 244 13.05 3.47 1.01
CA VAL A 244 12.57 2.42 1.89
C VAL A 244 12.84 2.88 3.31
N VAL A 245 11.78 2.96 4.11
CA VAL A 245 11.83 3.48 5.47
C VAL A 245 11.65 2.36 6.49
N LEU A 246 12.32 2.51 7.62
CA LEU A 246 12.12 1.68 8.79
C LEU A 246 11.06 2.36 9.65
N MET A 247 9.97 1.65 9.94
CA MET A 247 8.82 2.24 10.64
C MET A 247 9.05 2.25 12.16
N ASN A 248 8.50 3.26 12.85
CA ASN A 248 8.50 3.38 14.31
C ASN A 248 9.90 3.35 14.95
N GLU A 249 10.89 3.91 14.25
CA GLU A 249 12.26 4.05 14.74
C GLU A 249 12.63 5.53 14.81
N GLY A 250 13.28 5.91 15.91
CA GLY A 250 13.58 7.31 16.21
C GLY A 250 12.43 8.06 16.88
N VAL A 251 12.63 9.37 17.05
CA VAL A 251 11.64 10.28 17.66
C VAL A 251 10.81 11.01 16.58
N LEU A 252 11.25 10.93 15.32
CA LEU A 252 10.71 11.66 14.19
C LEU A 252 10.66 10.72 12.98
N ASP A 253 9.55 10.75 12.23
CA ASP A 253 9.39 10.03 10.96
C ASP A 253 10.16 10.75 9.85
N GLY A 254 11.50 10.77 9.94
CA GLY A 254 12.36 11.48 8.99
C GLY A 254 13.72 11.87 9.56
N LEU A 255 14.16 13.11 9.31
CA LEU A 255 15.45 13.60 9.77
C LEU A 255 15.49 13.72 11.29
N ALA A 256 16.24 12.82 11.93
CA ALA A 256 16.58 12.96 13.33
C ALA A 256 17.66 14.04 13.52
N PRO A 257 17.59 14.91 14.55
CA PRO A 257 18.74 15.68 14.97
C PRO A 257 19.84 14.70 15.39
N TYR A 258 21.08 14.97 15.01
CA TYR A 258 22.26 14.16 15.33
C TYR A 258 22.36 13.69 16.80
N ASP A 259 21.72 14.42 17.72
CA ASP A 259 21.71 14.17 19.18
C ASP A 259 20.84 12.96 19.64
N SER A 260 19.99 12.36 18.78
CA SER A 260 19.13 11.24 19.21
C SER A 260 19.68 9.84 18.92
N LEU A 261 20.92 9.70 18.42
CA LEU A 261 21.58 8.42 18.17
C LEU A 261 22.70 8.19 19.21
N ARG A 262 22.44 7.30 20.17
CA ARG A 262 23.38 6.75 21.19
C ARG A 262 24.51 7.70 21.64
N GLU A 263 24.39 8.14 22.90
CA GLU A 263 25.34 8.96 23.66
C GLU A 263 26.81 8.44 23.68
N ASP A 264 27.10 7.21 23.25
CA ASP A 264 28.38 6.55 23.51
C ASP A 264 29.48 6.69 22.43
N SER A 265 29.21 7.30 21.26
CA SER A 265 30.18 7.18 20.15
C SER A 265 30.31 8.31 19.12
N LEU A 266 29.89 9.56 19.36
CA LEU A 266 30.01 10.61 18.32
C LEU A 266 30.40 12.02 18.81
N PRO A 267 30.99 12.87 17.93
CA PRO A 267 31.76 14.07 18.28
C PRO A 267 30.84 15.19 18.78
N THR A 268 31.23 15.80 19.90
CA THR A 268 30.59 16.99 20.46
C THR A 268 30.70 18.17 19.49
N GLY A 269 29.57 18.59 18.87
CA GLY A 269 29.54 19.84 18.09
C GLY A 269 28.46 20.04 17.03
N LEU A 270 27.57 19.08 16.74
CA LEU A 270 26.53 19.24 15.72
C LEU A 270 25.18 19.60 16.37
N SER A 271 24.84 20.90 16.38
CA SER A 271 23.56 21.46 16.84
C SER A 271 22.63 21.64 15.63
N GLU A 272 22.20 20.54 15.03
CA GLU A 272 21.36 20.59 13.82
C GLU A 272 19.92 21.00 14.16
N THR A 273 19.38 22.01 13.48
CA THR A 273 18.05 22.56 13.77
C THR A 273 16.97 21.80 13.01
N VAL A 274 16.27 20.91 13.73
CA VAL A 274 15.14 20.13 13.20
C VAL A 274 13.80 20.76 13.54
N ARG A 275 13.76 21.65 14.53
CA ARG A 275 12.62 22.48 14.89
C ARG A 275 13.09 23.90 15.17
N GLY A 276 12.41 24.89 14.62
CA GLY A 276 12.84 26.28 14.75
C GLY A 276 11.69 27.28 14.62
N THR A 277 12.04 28.57 14.66
CA THR A 277 11.09 29.67 14.57
C THR A 277 11.32 30.46 13.28
N VAL A 278 10.26 30.70 12.53
CA VAL A 278 10.33 31.48 11.30
C VAL A 278 10.71 32.93 11.62
N THR A 279 11.84 33.40 11.10
CA THR A 279 12.30 34.80 11.17
C THR A 279 11.99 35.60 9.90
N GLY A 280 11.62 34.91 8.81
CA GLY A 280 11.14 35.50 7.57
C GLY A 280 10.58 34.42 6.64
N ALA A 281 9.58 34.73 5.82
CA ALA A 281 8.99 33.75 4.92
C ALA A 281 8.45 34.40 3.64
N SER A 282 8.31 33.58 2.60
CA SER A 282 7.65 33.89 1.33
C SER A 282 6.79 32.70 0.91
N THR A 283 6.08 32.81 -0.22
CA THR A 283 5.26 31.70 -0.74
C THR A 283 6.04 30.41 -0.96
N THR A 284 7.37 30.47 -1.13
CA THR A 284 8.22 29.30 -1.39
C THR A 284 9.39 29.15 -0.42
N THR A 285 9.49 29.98 0.62
CA THR A 285 10.66 29.96 1.51
C THR A 285 10.30 30.15 2.97
N ILE A 286 11.03 29.46 3.84
CA ILE A 286 11.11 29.73 5.28
C ILE A 286 12.55 30.11 5.59
N ARG A 287 12.74 31.21 6.32
CA ARG A 287 14.03 31.65 6.85
C ARG A 287 14.00 31.61 8.37
N ASP A 288 14.98 30.97 8.95
CA ASP A 288 15.25 31.00 10.38
C ASP A 288 16.66 31.58 10.55
N GLY A 289 16.79 32.71 11.22
CA GLY A 289 18.06 33.43 11.35
C GLY A 289 19.05 32.75 12.28
N ASP A 290 18.54 31.92 13.18
CA ASP A 290 19.31 31.26 14.25
C ASP A 290 19.53 29.76 13.94
N ALA A 291 18.85 29.22 12.93
CA ALA A 291 18.98 27.83 12.53
C ALA A 291 20.28 27.53 11.78
N ASP A 292 20.85 26.38 12.11
CA ASP A 292 21.86 25.70 11.30
C ASP A 292 21.23 24.50 10.59
N PHE A 293 21.08 24.62 9.27
CA PHE A 293 20.59 23.56 8.39
C PHE A 293 21.72 22.78 7.70
N SER A 294 22.96 22.88 8.20
CA SER A 294 24.09 22.10 7.73
C SER A 294 24.04 20.65 8.23
N PHE A 295 23.00 19.91 7.85
CA PHE A 295 22.90 18.47 8.13
C PHE A 295 24.14 17.75 7.58
N GLY A 296 24.95 17.21 8.49
CA GLY A 296 26.19 16.52 8.17
C GLY A 296 26.02 15.02 8.33
N ASN A 297 25.76 14.28 7.25
CA ASN A 297 25.82 12.82 7.31
C ASN A 297 27.23 12.29 7.02
N TRP A 298 27.57 11.22 7.75
CA TRP A 298 28.73 10.33 7.62
C TRP A 298 28.98 9.78 6.19
N HIS A 299 28.09 10.05 5.22
CA HIS A 299 28.18 9.68 3.81
C HIS A 299 27.89 10.86 2.86
N ALA A 300 28.82 11.83 2.79
CA ALA A 300 29.17 12.67 1.63
C ALA A 300 28.10 13.13 0.60
N SER A 301 26.90 13.53 1.02
CA SER A 301 26.02 14.42 0.22
C SER A 301 25.24 15.32 1.17
N PRO A 302 25.13 16.63 0.92
CA PRO A 302 24.54 17.52 1.90
C PRO A 302 23.01 17.42 1.85
N THR A 303 22.43 17.87 2.96
CA THR A 303 21.15 18.56 3.09
C THR A 303 19.89 17.71 3.24
N SER A 304 19.06 18.16 4.16
CA SER A 304 17.64 17.89 4.29
C SER A 304 16.78 18.23 3.06
N VAL A 305 17.40 18.40 1.89
CA VAL A 305 16.70 18.52 0.62
C VAL A 305 15.97 17.21 0.32
N GLY A 306 14.68 17.33 0.03
CA GLY A 306 13.75 16.22 -0.13
C GLY A 306 12.96 15.90 1.15
N ALA A 307 13.46 16.27 2.33
CA ALA A 307 12.73 16.03 3.58
C ALA A 307 11.47 16.89 3.66
N PRO A 308 10.42 16.42 4.34
CA PRO A 308 9.26 17.23 4.61
C PRO A 308 9.59 18.28 5.68
N VAL A 309 8.95 19.44 5.54
CA VAL A 309 8.93 20.53 6.50
C VAL A 309 7.48 20.91 6.74
N THR A 310 7.09 20.92 8.01
CA THR A 310 5.73 21.18 8.47
C THR A 310 5.71 22.42 9.34
N VAL A 311 4.76 23.31 9.10
CA VAL A 311 4.47 24.44 10.00
C VAL A 311 3.44 23.98 11.04
N ILE A 312 3.78 24.09 12.32
CA ILE A 312 3.04 23.48 13.45
C ILE A 312 2.22 24.50 14.23
N ASP A 313 2.42 25.80 13.99
CA ASP A 313 1.72 26.84 14.75
C ASP A 313 1.41 28.04 13.85
N SER A 314 0.30 28.70 14.18
CA SER A 314 -0.12 30.01 13.68
C SER A 314 -0.49 30.04 12.19
N ASN A 315 0.24 30.74 11.32
CA ASN A 315 -0.23 30.98 9.96
C ASN A 315 0.30 29.90 9.00
N GLY A 316 -0.59 29.18 8.34
CA GLY A 316 -0.20 28.01 7.55
C GLY A 316 0.02 26.75 8.40
N ASP A 317 -0.59 26.72 9.58
CA ASP A 317 -0.66 25.57 10.46
C ASP A 317 -1.07 24.28 9.72
N HIS A 318 -0.42 23.17 10.07
CA HIS A 318 -0.53 21.84 9.47
C HIS A 318 -0.21 21.74 7.97
N GLN A 319 0.47 22.73 7.38
CA GLN A 319 0.96 22.61 6.00
C GLN A 319 2.31 21.89 5.98
N THR A 320 2.40 20.85 5.16
CA THR A 320 3.63 20.09 4.93
C THR A 320 4.09 20.27 3.49
N GLN A 321 5.37 20.59 3.30
CA GLN A 321 6.02 20.71 1.99
C GLN A 321 7.35 19.98 1.96
N ARG A 322 7.87 19.68 0.76
CA ARG A 322 9.22 19.12 0.61
C ARG A 322 10.25 20.23 0.42
N ILE A 323 11.40 20.09 1.05
CA ILE A 323 12.54 21.00 0.85
C ILE A 323 13.13 20.77 -0.55
N ALA A 324 13.15 21.81 -1.39
CA ALA A 324 13.79 21.80 -2.70
C ALA A 324 15.28 22.14 -2.64
N SER A 325 15.65 23.12 -1.82
CA SER A 325 17.04 23.57 -1.65
C SER A 325 17.22 24.32 -0.35
N ILE A 326 18.45 24.34 0.16
CA ILE A 326 18.82 25.10 1.36
C ILE A 326 19.97 26.04 1.02
N SER A 327 19.83 27.29 1.44
CA SER A 327 20.85 28.32 1.27
C SER A 327 21.09 29.01 2.60
N GLY A 328 22.12 28.57 3.32
CA GLY A 328 22.42 29.04 4.67
C GLY A 328 21.25 28.76 5.61
N SER A 329 20.64 29.82 6.12
CA SER A 329 19.56 29.77 7.10
C SER A 329 18.15 29.86 6.45
N THR A 330 18.07 29.56 5.15
CA THR A 330 16.82 29.62 4.37
C THR A 330 16.53 28.29 3.68
N ILE A 331 15.33 27.76 3.94
CA ILE A 331 14.73 26.60 3.29
C ILE A 331 13.87 27.10 2.13
N THR A 332 14.07 26.53 0.95
CA THR A 332 13.18 26.70 -0.21
C THR A 332 12.40 25.41 -0.40
N VAL A 333 11.08 25.48 -0.57
CA VAL A 333 10.21 24.33 -0.76
C VAL A 333 9.90 24.07 -2.24
N GLN A 334 9.53 22.83 -2.58
CA GLN A 334 9.26 22.40 -3.96
C GLN A 334 7.97 22.99 -4.53
N ASN A 335 6.94 23.17 -3.71
CA ASN A 335 5.68 23.80 -4.11
C ASN A 335 5.37 24.96 -3.16
N ASP A 336 4.58 25.92 -3.65
CA ASP A 336 4.13 27.06 -2.87
C ASP A 336 3.33 26.61 -1.64
N TRP A 337 3.56 27.28 -0.51
CA TRP A 337 2.69 27.19 0.66
C TRP A 337 1.29 27.67 0.30
N SER A 338 0.25 26.92 0.68
CA SER A 338 -1.13 27.33 0.42
C SER A 338 -1.50 28.58 1.24
N THR A 339 -0.86 28.75 2.39
CA THR A 339 -0.82 30.01 3.15
C THR A 339 0.63 30.30 3.52
N THR A 340 1.14 31.46 3.13
CA THR A 340 2.52 31.85 3.45
C THR A 340 2.73 31.92 4.98
N PRO A 341 3.73 31.21 5.54
CA PRO A 341 4.05 31.29 6.96
C PRO A 341 4.41 32.72 7.38
N ASN A 342 4.14 33.07 8.62
CA ASN A 342 4.46 34.37 9.23
C ASN A 342 5.72 34.29 10.09
N VAL A 343 6.30 35.46 10.35
CA VAL A 343 7.37 35.60 11.34
C VAL A 343 6.82 35.25 12.72
N GLY A 344 7.48 34.33 13.42
CA GLY A 344 7.07 33.79 14.72
C GLY A 344 6.45 32.39 14.66
N ASP A 345 6.11 31.89 13.47
CA ASP A 345 5.56 30.54 13.34
C ASP A 345 6.61 29.48 13.69
N THR A 346 6.17 28.35 14.23
CA THR A 346 7.06 27.22 14.53
C THR A 346 7.03 26.24 13.37
N TYR A 347 8.20 25.83 12.89
CA TYR A 347 8.32 24.78 11.88
C TYR A 347 9.10 23.58 12.43
N GLN A 348 8.87 22.43 11.83
CA GLN A 348 9.62 21.20 12.09
C GLN A 348 9.94 20.52 10.76
N ILE A 349 11.17 20.04 10.64
CA ILE A 349 11.67 19.22 9.55
C ILE A 349 11.62 17.78 10.06
N GLY A 350 11.17 16.82 9.24
CA GLY A 350 10.98 15.45 9.73
C GLY A 350 9.91 14.77 8.94
#